data_AF-A0A6J4UFC8-F1
#
_entry.id   AF-A0A6J4UFC8-F1
#
_cell.length_a   1.000
_cell.length_b   1.000
_cell.length_c   1.000
_cell.angle_alpha   90.00
_cell.angle_beta   90.00
_cell.angle_gamma   90.00
#
_symmetry.space_group_name_H-M   'P 1'
#
loop_
_entity.id
_entity.type
_entity.pdbx_description
1 polymer ?
#
loop_
_entity_poly.entity_id
_entity_poly.type
_entity_poly.pdbx_seq_one_letter_code
_entity_poly.pdbx_strand_id
1 'polypeptide(L)'
;MAYRFLLEVPKTQAAEASVAVEQAQDAQVLLVRDSHGLGFEDPYVDLTVAAHSLRVIDSLYGWFDGLGASQPDIRIVLHGGERLAIEANDRGAMVAAIRRDQPWVERSIPKVGDHTEEEFDPGFTRGAGLREGQTARTAIDGAGGNAPAPAASAERDPSWVAPGALAVQAPSRTVRLRGFNHIAVRILDLAKAERFYAEFFGMELLGRTRRDAGGAFRLVDGDYRWDEAMRMGTEADVAYLRGGPLTLALHRVGRGARLDQESIVDHVSVSVDAATFATLKGEVLMRPLTVIATGDASVTFRDPFGLVWEVTVRASAAGPTP
;
A
#
# COMPACT_ATOMS: atom_id res chain seq x y z
N MET A 1 -6.78 -16.39 16.34
CA MET A 1 -6.28 -15.45 15.32
C MET A 1 -5.39 -14.46 16.04
N ALA A 2 -4.16 -14.23 15.57
CA ALA A 2 -3.20 -13.41 16.31
C ALA A 2 -3.27 -11.95 15.82
N TYR A 3 -3.93 -11.07 16.56
CA TYR A 3 -3.96 -9.62 16.38
C TYR A 3 -2.57 -8.99 16.54
N ARG A 4 -2.27 -7.96 15.73
CA ARG A 4 -1.05 -7.16 15.85
C ARG A 4 -1.37 -5.68 15.68
N PHE A 5 -0.82 -4.86 16.56
CA PHE A 5 -0.93 -3.39 16.52
C PHE A 5 0.28 -2.76 17.22
N LEU A 6 0.47 -1.46 17.04
CA LEU A 6 1.46 -0.69 17.79
C LEU A 6 0.76 0.05 18.93
N LEU A 7 1.39 0.06 20.10
CA LEU A 7 0.98 0.83 21.27
C LEU A 7 2.02 1.92 21.51
N GLU A 8 1.65 3.17 21.29
CA GLU A 8 2.49 4.36 21.47
C GLU A 8 2.24 4.91 22.89
N VAL A 9 3.29 4.92 23.72
CA VAL A 9 3.24 5.33 25.13
C VAL A 9 4.44 6.21 25.48
N PRO A 10 4.36 7.06 26.51
CA PRO A 10 5.54 7.74 27.03
C PRO A 10 6.61 6.72 27.45
N LYS A 11 7.87 7.05 27.21
CA LYS A 11 9.04 6.22 27.54
C LYS A 11 9.09 5.83 29.01
N THR A 12 8.65 6.73 29.90
CA THR A 12 8.56 6.48 31.34
C THR A 12 7.52 5.42 31.71
N GLN A 13 6.55 5.16 30.83
CA GLN A 13 5.45 4.21 31.04
C GLN A 13 5.61 2.90 30.27
N ALA A 14 6.67 2.75 29.46
CA ALA A 14 6.86 1.59 28.59
C ALA A 14 6.94 0.24 29.32
N ALA A 15 7.55 0.22 30.52
CA ALA A 15 7.65 -0.99 31.34
C ALA A 15 6.29 -1.39 31.90
N GLU A 16 5.52 -0.45 32.43
CA GLU A 16 4.18 -0.70 32.97
C GLU A 16 3.20 -1.10 31.87
N ALA A 17 3.29 -0.46 30.69
CA ALA A 17 2.51 -0.81 29.51
C ALA A 17 2.77 -2.27 29.08
N SER A 18 4.03 -2.70 29.09
CA SER A 18 4.39 -4.10 28.79
C SER A 18 3.75 -5.08 29.77
N VAL A 19 3.77 -4.76 31.07
CA VAL A 19 3.10 -5.58 32.10
C VAL A 19 1.59 -5.64 31.87
N ALA A 20 0.95 -4.51 31.54
CA ALA A 20 -0.48 -4.46 31.24
C ALA A 20 -0.85 -5.31 30.01
N VAL A 21 0.01 -5.34 28.98
CA VAL A 21 -0.16 -6.22 27.81
C VAL A 21 -0.09 -7.69 28.22
N GLU A 22 0.93 -8.07 28.98
CA GLU A 22 1.17 -9.46 29.37
C GLU A 22 0.13 -10.01 30.36
N GLN A 23 -0.58 -9.16 31.10
CA GLN A 23 -1.73 -9.56 31.93
C GLN A 23 -2.84 -10.26 31.15
N ALA A 24 -2.96 -10.02 29.84
CA ALA A 24 -3.97 -10.68 29.01
C ALA A 24 -3.69 -12.18 28.77
N GLN A 25 -2.56 -12.73 29.27
CA GLN A 25 -2.07 -14.11 29.14
C GLN A 25 -1.82 -14.61 27.71
N ASP A 26 -2.53 -14.07 26.73
CA ASP A 26 -2.45 -14.45 25.32
C ASP A 26 -1.89 -13.33 24.43
N ALA A 27 -1.33 -12.28 25.06
CA ALA A 27 -0.68 -11.15 24.43
C ALA A 27 0.76 -10.96 24.93
N GLN A 28 1.62 -10.45 24.06
CA GLN A 28 3.02 -10.18 24.34
C GLN A 28 3.52 -8.95 23.58
N VAL A 29 4.51 -8.27 24.16
CA VAL A 29 5.26 -7.22 23.47
C VAL A 29 6.43 -7.85 22.75
N LEU A 30 6.47 -7.69 21.42
CA LEU A 30 7.52 -8.27 20.58
C LEU A 30 8.75 -7.37 20.46
N LEU A 31 8.52 -6.06 20.42
CA LEU A 31 9.54 -5.06 20.17
C LEU A 31 9.16 -3.75 20.83
N VAL A 32 10.14 -3.07 21.44
CA VAL A 32 10.03 -1.70 21.93
C VAL A 32 11.02 -0.86 21.15
N ARG A 33 10.57 0.25 20.57
CA ARG A 33 11.39 1.18 19.78
C ARG A 33 10.97 2.62 20.02
N ASP A 34 11.82 3.59 19.68
CA ASP A 34 11.44 5.00 19.74
C ASP A 34 10.28 5.28 18.76
N SER A 35 9.38 6.20 19.15
CA SER A 35 8.17 6.49 18.37
C SER A 35 8.48 7.28 17.10
N HIS A 36 7.71 7.02 16.03
CA HIS A 36 7.90 7.61 14.70
C HIS A 36 7.16 8.96 14.53
N GLY A 37 6.93 9.69 15.62
CA GLY A 37 5.91 10.75 15.70
C GLY A 37 6.39 12.18 15.48
N LEU A 38 7.34 12.68 16.28
CA LEU A 38 7.54 14.13 16.41
C LEU A 38 9.01 14.61 16.47
N GLY A 39 10.00 13.72 16.30
CA GLY A 39 11.42 14.08 16.21
C GLY A 39 12.34 13.17 17.04
N PHE A 40 13.65 13.45 17.03
CA PHE A 40 14.65 12.64 17.75
C PHE A 40 14.51 12.70 19.28
N GLU A 41 13.85 13.74 19.82
CA GLU A 41 13.61 13.91 21.26
C GLU A 41 12.16 13.60 21.67
N ASP A 42 11.42 12.84 20.85
CA ASP A 42 10.05 12.46 21.17
C ASP A 42 10.04 11.57 22.44
N PRO A 43 9.37 11.95 23.54
CA PRO A 43 9.39 11.19 24.80
C PRO A 43 8.53 9.92 24.73
N TYR A 44 8.24 9.41 23.54
CA TYR A 44 7.34 8.30 23.26
C TYR A 44 8.08 7.10 22.65
N VAL A 45 7.55 5.91 22.93
CA VAL A 45 8.02 4.65 22.36
C VAL A 45 6.85 3.86 21.79
N ASP A 46 7.11 3.13 20.70
CA ASP A 46 6.18 2.20 20.08
C ASP A 46 6.46 0.78 20.58
N LEU A 47 5.45 0.16 21.18
CA LEU A 47 5.44 -1.25 21.56
C LEU A 47 4.68 -2.03 20.49
N THR A 48 5.35 -2.98 19.84
CA THR A 48 4.68 -3.92 18.93
C THR A 48 4.00 -5.00 19.74
N VAL A 49 2.66 -4.97 19.79
CA VAL A 49 1.86 -5.94 20.54
C VAL A 49 1.36 -7.02 19.59
N ALA A 50 1.53 -8.28 19.98
CA ALA A 50 0.91 -9.43 19.34
C ALA A 50 0.02 -10.17 20.34
N ALA A 51 -1.23 -10.46 19.98
CA ALA A 51 -2.22 -11.04 20.89
C ALA A 51 -3.15 -12.03 20.20
N HIS A 52 -3.50 -13.15 20.83
CA HIS A 52 -4.44 -14.13 20.26
C HIS A 52 -5.92 -13.73 20.42
N SER A 53 -6.20 -12.79 21.32
CA SER A 53 -7.49 -12.16 21.51
C SER A 53 -7.32 -10.66 21.77
N LEU A 54 -8.43 -9.92 21.66
CA LEU A 54 -8.45 -8.50 21.99
C LEU A 54 -8.78 -8.22 23.46
N ARG A 55 -8.68 -9.23 24.35
CA ARG A 55 -8.77 -9.04 25.80
C ARG A 55 -7.66 -8.13 26.34
N VAL A 56 -6.53 -8.07 25.62
CA VAL A 56 -5.46 -7.09 25.87
C VAL A 56 -5.98 -5.66 25.91
N ILE A 57 -7.05 -5.32 25.17
CA ILE A 57 -7.66 -3.99 25.22
C ILE A 57 -8.32 -3.74 26.58
N ASP A 58 -8.96 -4.74 27.19
CA ASP A 58 -9.52 -4.58 28.53
C ASP A 58 -8.43 -4.34 29.57
N SER A 59 -7.31 -5.08 29.49
CA SER A 59 -6.15 -4.87 30.36
C SER A 59 -5.54 -3.48 30.19
N LEU A 60 -5.39 -3.01 28.94
CA LEU A 60 -4.85 -1.69 28.65
C LEU A 60 -5.76 -0.57 29.17
N TYR A 61 -7.08 -0.68 29.01
CA TYR A 61 -8.00 0.31 29.58
C TYR A 61 -8.03 0.24 31.11
N GLY A 62 -7.96 -0.96 31.72
CA GLY A 62 -7.89 -1.10 33.17
C GLY A 62 -6.62 -0.46 33.75
N TRP A 63 -5.48 -0.65 33.08
CA TRP A 63 -4.24 0.04 33.42
C TRP A 63 -4.35 1.55 33.23
N PHE A 64 -4.87 2.01 32.09
CA PHE A 64 -5.07 3.43 31.79
C PHE A 64 -5.99 4.13 32.82
N ASP A 65 -7.11 3.51 33.17
CA ASP A 65 -8.03 4.00 34.20
C ASP A 65 -7.34 4.07 35.58
N GLY A 66 -6.41 3.14 35.86
CA GLY A 66 -5.61 3.10 37.08
C GLY A 66 -4.58 4.23 37.22
N LEU A 67 -4.21 4.91 36.12
CA LEU A 67 -3.29 6.06 36.15
C LEU A 67 -3.91 7.34 36.76
N GLY A 68 -5.24 7.38 36.91
CA GLY A 68 -5.95 8.49 37.56
C GLY A 68 -5.90 9.81 36.77
N ALA A 69 -5.81 10.95 37.47
CA ALA A 69 -5.93 12.28 36.86
C ALA A 69 -4.73 12.72 35.98
N SER A 70 -3.64 11.97 36.00
CA SER A 70 -2.41 12.24 35.23
C SER A 70 -2.26 11.25 34.08
N GLN A 71 -3.34 10.98 33.36
CA GLN A 71 -3.30 10.10 32.20
C GLN A 71 -2.45 10.74 31.10
N PRO A 72 -1.31 10.12 30.74
CA PRO A 72 -0.58 10.57 29.57
C PRO A 72 -1.40 10.21 28.33
N ASP A 73 -1.14 10.91 27.23
CA ASP A 73 -1.70 10.53 25.93
C ASP A 73 -1.13 9.16 25.54
N ILE A 74 -1.99 8.13 25.48
CA ILE A 74 -1.62 6.78 25.07
C ILE A 74 -2.43 6.44 23.84
N ARG A 75 -1.76 5.93 22.81
CA ARG A 75 -2.38 5.73 21.50
C ARG A 75 -2.15 4.32 20.98
N ILE A 76 -3.14 3.79 20.28
CA ILE A 76 -2.97 2.62 19.44
C ILE A 76 -2.77 3.09 18.01
N VAL A 77 -1.64 2.70 17.41
CA VAL A 77 -1.33 3.01 16.01
C VAL A 77 -1.71 1.80 15.16
N LEU A 78 -2.68 2.04 14.28
CA LEU A 78 -3.18 1.10 13.29
C LEU A 78 -2.17 0.93 12.15
N HIS A 79 -2.26 -0.17 11.41
CA HIS A 79 -1.44 -0.46 10.23
C HIS A 79 -1.57 0.65 9.17
N GLY A 80 -2.74 1.28 9.06
CA GLY A 80 -2.95 2.46 8.20
C GLY A 80 -2.26 3.75 8.67
N GLY A 81 -1.50 3.72 9.77
CA GLY A 81 -0.83 4.88 10.38
C GLY A 81 -1.74 5.79 11.21
N GLU A 82 -3.02 5.44 11.33
CA GLU A 82 -3.99 6.15 12.17
C GLU A 82 -3.68 5.92 13.65
N ARG A 83 -3.65 7.01 14.42
CA ARG A 83 -3.39 6.99 15.86
C ARG A 83 -4.69 7.22 16.61
N LEU A 84 -5.13 6.22 17.36
CA LEU A 84 -6.33 6.27 18.17
C LEU A 84 -5.94 6.44 19.63
N ALA A 85 -6.20 7.61 20.21
CA ALA A 85 -6.00 7.84 21.63
C ALA A 85 -6.97 6.98 22.45
N ILE A 86 -6.48 6.34 23.51
CA ILE A 86 -7.29 5.52 24.42
C ILE A 86 -8.36 6.38 25.12
N GLU A 87 -8.01 7.62 25.51
CA GLU A 87 -8.95 8.54 26.17
C GLU A 87 -10.15 8.92 25.29
N ALA A 88 -9.92 9.08 23.98
CA ALA A 88 -10.92 9.58 23.04
C ALA A 88 -11.81 8.49 22.43
N ASN A 89 -11.55 7.22 22.72
CA ASN A 89 -12.25 6.09 22.15
C ASN A 89 -12.77 5.19 23.27
N ASP A 90 -13.94 4.60 23.10
CA ASP A 90 -14.38 3.55 24.02
C ASP A 90 -13.75 2.20 23.64
N ARG A 91 -13.77 1.26 24.60
CA ARG A 91 -13.24 -0.10 24.45
C ARG A 91 -13.79 -0.80 23.20
N GLY A 92 -15.09 -0.66 22.92
CA GLY A 92 -15.75 -1.30 21.79
C GLY A 92 -15.32 -0.69 20.45
N ALA A 93 -15.22 0.63 20.38
CA ALA A 93 -14.71 1.35 19.21
C ALA A 93 -13.26 0.95 18.91
N MET A 94 -12.40 0.85 19.94
CA MET A 94 -11.01 0.43 19.80
C MET A 94 -10.89 -1.01 19.28
N VAL A 95 -11.64 -1.93 19.87
CA VAL A 95 -11.70 -3.33 19.40
C VAL A 95 -12.18 -3.40 17.95
N ALA A 96 -13.20 -2.62 17.59
CA ALA A 96 -13.72 -2.58 16.23
C ALA A 96 -12.70 -2.02 15.23
N ALA A 97 -11.96 -0.98 15.62
CA ALA A 97 -10.91 -0.38 14.81
C ALA A 97 -9.77 -1.38 14.55
N ILE A 98 -9.25 -2.01 15.61
CA ILE A 98 -8.17 -3.01 15.48
C ILE A 98 -8.63 -4.18 14.63
N ARG A 99 -9.85 -4.69 14.83
CA ARG A 99 -10.40 -5.79 14.01
C ARG A 99 -10.46 -5.46 12.52
N ARG A 100 -10.89 -4.24 12.18
CA ARG A 100 -10.98 -3.77 10.79
C ARG A 100 -9.61 -3.53 10.18
N ASP A 101 -8.64 -3.18 11.00
CA ASP A 101 -7.26 -2.93 10.60
C ASP A 101 -6.43 -4.22 10.42
N GLN A 102 -6.94 -5.38 10.89
CA GLN A 102 -6.21 -6.63 10.74
C GLN A 102 -6.24 -7.14 9.29
N PRO A 103 -5.06 -7.32 8.65
CA PRO A 103 -4.99 -7.69 7.23
C PRO A 103 -5.59 -9.07 6.87
N TRP A 104 -5.86 -9.95 7.85
CA TRP A 104 -6.49 -11.27 7.62
C TRP A 104 -7.98 -11.35 7.95
N VAL A 105 -8.55 -10.39 8.69
CA VAL A 105 -9.99 -10.43 9.06
C VAL A 105 -10.87 -10.29 7.83
N GLU A 106 -10.40 -9.58 6.80
CA GLU A 106 -11.08 -9.49 5.49
C GLU A 106 -11.11 -10.82 4.72
N ARG A 107 -10.26 -11.80 5.07
CA ARG A 107 -10.04 -13.03 4.28
C ARG A 107 -10.56 -14.31 4.91
N SER A 108 -11.07 -14.27 6.14
CA SER A 108 -11.29 -15.49 6.94
C SER A 108 -12.68 -15.61 7.57
N ILE A 109 -13.59 -14.66 7.33
CA ILE A 109 -15.02 -14.83 7.63
C ILE A 109 -15.66 -15.54 6.43
N PRO A 110 -16.10 -16.81 6.56
CA PRO A 110 -16.83 -17.47 5.50
C PRO A 110 -18.14 -16.72 5.28
N LYS A 111 -18.35 -16.19 4.08
CA LYS A 111 -19.62 -15.56 3.68
C LYS A 111 -20.63 -16.66 3.37
N VAL A 112 -21.20 -17.28 4.40
CA VAL A 112 -22.37 -18.13 4.25
C VAL A 112 -23.59 -17.20 4.23
N GLY A 113 -24.19 -16.96 3.06
CA GLY A 113 -25.46 -16.24 3.01
C GLY A 113 -25.91 -15.67 1.66
N ASP A 114 -25.09 -14.89 0.97
CA ASP A 114 -25.61 -14.05 -0.12
C ASP A 114 -24.84 -14.27 -1.43
N HIS A 115 -25.32 -15.24 -2.21
CA HIS A 115 -25.11 -15.28 -3.66
C HIS A 115 -26.45 -14.90 -4.30
N THR A 116 -26.63 -13.62 -4.62
CA THR A 116 -27.52 -13.25 -5.72
C THR A 116 -26.69 -13.26 -6.99
N GLU A 117 -27.12 -14.06 -7.97
CA GLU A 117 -26.56 -14.04 -9.32
C GLU A 117 -26.78 -12.65 -9.91
N GLU A 118 -25.72 -11.85 -10.05
CA GLU A 118 -25.79 -10.63 -10.85
C GLU A 118 -25.74 -11.01 -12.32
N GLU A 119 -26.88 -10.76 -12.98
CA GLU A 119 -27.08 -10.84 -14.42
C GLU A 119 -26.10 -9.88 -15.12
N PHE A 120 -25.32 -10.43 -16.04
CA PHE A 120 -24.28 -9.74 -16.78
C PHE A 120 -24.90 -8.65 -17.70
N ASP A 121 -24.72 -7.37 -17.36
CA ASP A 121 -25.09 -6.23 -18.21
C ASP A 121 -23.99 -5.98 -19.28
N PRO A 122 -24.28 -6.14 -20.59
CA PRO A 122 -23.28 -6.02 -21.66
C PRO A 122 -22.96 -4.56 -22.07
N GLY A 123 -23.08 -3.60 -21.14
CA GLY A 123 -22.96 -2.16 -21.40
C GLY A 123 -21.54 -1.59 -21.51
N PHE A 124 -20.47 -2.36 -21.29
CA PHE A 124 -19.11 -1.82 -21.46
C PHE A 124 -18.69 -1.80 -22.93
N THR A 125 -18.36 -0.59 -23.40
CA THR A 125 -17.93 -0.31 -24.77
C THR A 125 -16.67 -1.10 -25.12
N ARG A 126 -16.84 -2.14 -25.95
CA ARG A 126 -15.73 -2.78 -26.68
C ARG A 126 -15.03 -1.72 -27.54
N GLY A 127 -13.74 -1.53 -27.31
CA GLY A 127 -12.89 -0.80 -28.27
C GLY A 127 -13.03 -1.42 -29.66
N ALA A 128 -13.17 -0.56 -30.66
CA ALA A 128 -13.39 -0.96 -32.04
C ALA A 128 -12.29 -1.92 -32.53
N GLY A 129 -12.64 -3.20 -32.79
CA GLY A 129 -11.69 -4.10 -33.43
C GLY A 129 -11.87 -5.62 -33.31
N LEU A 130 -12.91 -6.17 -32.69
CA LEU A 130 -13.07 -7.63 -32.57
C LEU A 130 -14.38 -8.13 -33.18
N ARG A 131 -14.26 -9.02 -34.17
CA ARG A 131 -15.39 -9.79 -34.74
C ARG A 131 -15.77 -10.94 -33.80
N GLU A 132 -17.06 -11.24 -33.72
CA GLU A 132 -17.61 -12.41 -33.02
C GLU A 132 -17.05 -13.72 -33.59
N GLY A 133 -16.73 -14.69 -32.71
CA GLY A 133 -16.63 -16.10 -33.12
C GLY A 133 -15.33 -16.86 -32.83
N GLN A 134 -14.45 -16.44 -31.91
CA GLN A 134 -13.31 -17.27 -31.49
C GLN A 134 -13.38 -17.63 -30.00
N THR A 135 -14.08 -18.72 -29.71
CA THR A 135 -13.92 -19.49 -28.46
C THR A 135 -12.65 -20.31 -28.56
N ALA A 136 -11.64 -20.00 -27.75
CA ALA A 136 -10.50 -20.90 -27.53
C ALA A 136 -10.34 -21.16 -26.04
N ARG A 137 -10.64 -22.40 -25.66
CA ARG A 137 -10.29 -23.04 -24.40
C ARG A 137 -8.76 -23.09 -24.28
N THR A 138 -8.22 -22.73 -23.12
CA THR A 138 -6.99 -23.35 -22.58
C THR A 138 -6.96 -23.16 -21.07
N ALA A 139 -6.84 -24.29 -20.38
CA ALA A 139 -6.61 -24.41 -18.94
C ALA A 139 -5.29 -23.75 -18.53
N ILE A 140 -5.26 -23.17 -17.33
CA ILE A 140 -4.05 -22.64 -16.69
C ILE A 140 -3.63 -23.67 -15.64
N ASP A 141 -2.63 -24.47 -15.97
CA ASP A 141 -1.85 -25.20 -14.98
C ASP A 141 -0.77 -24.25 -14.43
N GLY A 142 -0.71 -24.16 -13.11
CA GLY A 142 0.29 -23.38 -12.39
C GLY A 142 1.69 -23.98 -12.51
N ALA A 143 2.67 -23.08 -12.50
CA ALA A 143 4.12 -23.25 -12.28
C ALA A 143 4.96 -22.78 -13.47
N GLY A 144 5.89 -21.86 -13.18
CA GLY A 144 7.03 -21.56 -14.04
C GLY A 144 7.08 -20.11 -14.50
N GLY A 145 7.94 -19.32 -13.86
CA GLY A 145 8.33 -18.00 -14.35
C GLY A 145 8.97 -18.09 -15.72
N ASN A 146 8.70 -17.09 -16.57
CA ASN A 146 9.41 -16.84 -17.82
C ASN A 146 9.12 -15.40 -18.30
N ALA A 147 10.10 -14.51 -18.21
CA ALA A 147 10.12 -13.20 -18.88
C ALA A 147 11.38 -13.13 -19.78
N PRO A 148 11.31 -13.06 -21.13
CA PRO A 148 12.50 -13.15 -22.01
C PRO A 148 13.02 -11.80 -22.53
N ALA A 149 14.30 -11.76 -22.98
CA ALA A 149 14.93 -10.80 -23.94
C ALA A 149 16.48 -10.81 -23.87
N PRO A 150 17.32 -10.57 -24.92
CA PRO A 150 17.03 -10.29 -26.34
C PRO A 150 18.12 -10.77 -27.38
N ALA A 151 17.95 -10.46 -28.68
CA ALA A 151 19.05 -10.34 -29.66
C ALA A 151 19.18 -8.88 -30.17
N ALA A 152 20.41 -8.48 -30.54
CA ALA A 152 20.93 -7.13 -30.79
C ALA A 152 20.28 -6.40 -32.00
N SER A 153 20.33 -5.07 -32.18
CA SER A 153 21.43 -4.12 -31.91
C SER A 153 20.93 -2.68 -31.78
N ALA A 154 21.24 -2.05 -30.65
CA ALA A 154 21.46 -0.61 -30.47
C ALA A 154 21.90 -0.46 -29.01
N GLU A 155 23.21 -0.20 -28.79
CA GLU A 155 23.89 0.11 -27.53
C GLU A 155 23.11 -0.23 -26.24
N ARG A 156 23.22 -1.51 -25.81
CA ARG A 156 22.57 -2.02 -24.60
C ARG A 156 23.56 -2.11 -23.45
N ASP A 157 23.20 -1.43 -22.37
CA ASP A 157 23.69 -1.60 -20.99
C ASP A 157 23.54 -3.07 -20.53
N PRO A 158 24.60 -3.75 -20.04
CA PRO A 158 24.67 -5.22 -19.97
C PRO A 158 24.08 -5.89 -18.70
N SER A 159 23.23 -5.22 -17.91
CA SER A 159 22.78 -5.74 -16.60
C SER A 159 21.48 -6.57 -16.60
N TRP A 160 20.98 -7.00 -17.76
CA TRP A 160 19.79 -7.86 -17.87
C TRP A 160 20.11 -9.19 -18.56
N VAL A 161 20.04 -10.31 -17.85
CA VAL A 161 20.23 -11.66 -18.44
C VAL A 161 18.87 -12.22 -18.85
N ALA A 162 18.70 -12.39 -20.16
CA ALA A 162 17.61 -13.13 -20.78
C ALA A 162 17.50 -14.56 -20.23
N PRO A 163 16.30 -15.09 -19.93
CA PRO A 163 16.08 -16.53 -20.02
C PRO A 163 16.13 -16.97 -21.49
N GLY A 164 16.63 -18.20 -21.69
CA GLY A 164 17.10 -18.74 -22.96
C GLY A 164 16.13 -18.60 -24.14
N ALA A 165 16.69 -18.22 -25.29
CA ALA A 165 15.96 -17.97 -26.52
C ALA A 165 15.40 -19.27 -27.13
N LEU A 166 14.13 -19.55 -26.88
CA LEU A 166 13.31 -20.31 -27.83
C LEU A 166 12.93 -19.37 -28.98
N ALA A 167 13.02 -19.86 -30.22
CA ALA A 167 12.74 -19.06 -31.42
C ALA A 167 11.26 -18.63 -31.45
N VAL A 168 11.00 -17.40 -31.00
CA VAL A 168 9.68 -16.77 -31.10
C VAL A 168 9.51 -16.22 -32.52
N GLN A 169 8.40 -16.56 -33.18
CA GLN A 169 8.03 -15.96 -34.46
C GLN A 169 7.97 -14.43 -34.32
N ALA A 170 8.62 -13.73 -35.26
CA ALA A 170 8.56 -12.28 -35.29
C ALA A 170 7.08 -11.83 -35.43
N PRO A 171 6.65 -10.83 -34.65
CA PRO A 171 5.27 -10.35 -34.71
C PRO A 171 4.97 -9.82 -36.11
N SER A 172 3.78 -10.14 -36.63
CA SER A 172 3.32 -9.72 -37.97
C SER A 172 3.01 -8.22 -38.06
N ARG A 173 3.00 -7.51 -36.93
CA ARG A 173 2.75 -6.08 -36.84
C ARG A 173 3.52 -5.48 -35.67
N THR A 174 4.15 -4.33 -35.92
CA THR A 174 4.84 -3.54 -34.89
C THR A 174 4.00 -2.32 -34.52
N VAL A 175 3.83 -2.09 -33.22
CA VAL A 175 3.25 -0.84 -32.69
C VAL A 175 4.39 0.04 -32.20
N ARG A 176 4.43 1.30 -32.64
CA ARG A 176 5.41 2.28 -32.16
C ARG A 176 4.84 3.03 -30.96
N LEU A 177 5.15 2.53 -29.76
CA LEU A 177 4.85 3.25 -28.52
C LEU A 177 5.75 4.49 -28.43
N ARG A 178 5.17 5.66 -28.17
CA ARG A 178 5.91 6.92 -28.05
C ARG A 178 6.44 7.17 -26.63
N GLY A 179 5.82 6.56 -25.64
CA GLY A 179 6.18 6.71 -24.25
C GLY A 179 5.19 6.00 -23.35
N PHE A 180 5.57 5.92 -22.08
CA PHE A 180 4.71 5.48 -20.99
C PHE A 180 4.01 6.69 -20.40
N ASN A 181 2.67 6.68 -20.33
CA ASN A 181 1.91 7.83 -19.84
C ASN A 181 1.76 7.77 -18.31
N HIS A 182 1.04 6.77 -17.80
CA HIS A 182 0.87 6.55 -16.36
C HIS A 182 0.36 5.13 -16.06
N ILE A 183 0.47 4.71 -14.80
CA ILE A 183 -0.27 3.58 -14.22
C ILE A 183 -1.48 4.14 -13.49
N ALA A 184 -2.68 3.64 -13.79
CA ALA A 184 -3.88 3.99 -13.04
C ALA A 184 -4.06 3.01 -11.87
N VAL A 185 -4.20 3.55 -10.66
CA VAL A 185 -4.38 2.78 -9.42
C VAL A 185 -5.68 3.20 -8.77
N ARG A 186 -6.53 2.24 -8.42
CA ARG A 186 -7.78 2.50 -7.69
C ARG A 186 -7.47 2.66 -6.20
N ILE A 187 -7.96 3.74 -5.59
CA ILE A 187 -7.66 4.14 -4.22
C ILE A 187 -8.95 4.51 -3.49
N LEU A 188 -9.08 4.11 -2.23
CA LEU A 188 -10.23 4.49 -1.38
C LEU A 188 -10.11 5.92 -0.85
N ASP A 189 -8.91 6.28 -0.39
CA ASP A 189 -8.59 7.55 0.23
C ASP A 189 -7.41 8.21 -0.49
N LEU A 190 -7.71 9.18 -1.36
CA LEU A 190 -6.69 9.89 -2.13
C LEU A 190 -5.74 10.71 -1.24
N ALA A 191 -6.24 11.30 -0.15
CA ALA A 191 -5.42 12.13 0.72
C ALA A 191 -4.34 11.30 1.43
N LYS A 192 -4.67 10.06 1.82
CA LYS A 192 -3.69 9.11 2.37
C LYS A 192 -2.71 8.65 1.29
N ALA A 193 -3.18 8.31 0.09
CA ALA A 193 -2.31 7.82 -0.97
C ALA A 193 -1.34 8.87 -1.50
N GLU A 194 -1.80 10.10 -1.71
CA GLU A 194 -0.93 11.22 -2.12
C GLU A 194 0.24 11.40 -1.14
N ARG A 195 -0.06 11.48 0.16
CA ARG A 195 0.98 11.61 1.19
C ARG A 195 1.94 10.43 1.19
N PHE A 196 1.42 9.20 1.14
CA PHE A 196 2.25 8.01 1.12
C PHE A 196 3.23 8.01 -0.06
N TYR A 197 2.74 8.21 -1.30
CA TYR A 197 3.61 8.17 -2.48
C TYR A 197 4.57 9.36 -2.54
N ALA A 198 4.17 10.53 -2.03
CA ALA A 198 5.06 11.68 -1.91
C ALA A 198 6.17 11.44 -0.88
N GLU A 199 5.84 10.90 0.30
CA GLU A 199 6.80 10.69 1.39
C GLU A 199 7.70 9.48 1.17
N PHE A 200 7.14 8.37 0.65
CA PHE A 200 7.87 7.11 0.53
C PHE A 200 8.69 7.02 -0.77
N PHE A 201 8.13 7.47 -1.90
CA PHE A 201 8.82 7.46 -3.20
C PHE A 201 9.34 8.82 -3.64
N GLY A 202 9.11 9.89 -2.86
CA GLY A 202 9.50 11.24 -3.26
C GLY A 202 8.72 11.77 -4.46
N MET A 203 7.50 11.27 -4.71
CA MET A 203 6.75 11.66 -5.90
C MET A 203 6.16 13.07 -5.80
N GLU A 204 6.29 13.84 -6.87
CA GLU A 204 5.71 15.17 -7.01
C GLU A 204 4.24 15.09 -7.44
N LEU A 205 3.35 15.82 -6.76
CA LEU A 205 1.96 15.99 -7.19
C LEU A 205 1.91 16.94 -8.40
N LEU A 206 1.52 16.41 -9.55
CA LEU A 206 1.37 17.19 -10.78
C LEU A 206 0.05 17.96 -10.84
N GLY A 207 -0.99 17.42 -10.20
CA GLY A 207 -2.31 18.03 -10.22
C GLY A 207 -3.41 17.06 -9.81
N ARG A 208 -4.58 17.64 -9.53
CA ARG A 208 -5.79 16.92 -9.18
C ARG A 208 -6.87 17.22 -10.20
N THR A 209 -7.71 16.24 -10.50
CA THR A 209 -8.88 16.46 -11.36
C THR A 209 -10.15 15.96 -10.68
N ARG A 210 -11.26 16.58 -11.04
CA ARG A 210 -12.61 16.17 -10.63
C ARG A 210 -13.47 15.98 -11.86
N ARG A 211 -14.34 15.00 -11.82
CA ARG A 211 -15.37 14.76 -12.82
C ARG A 211 -16.51 15.75 -12.61
N ASP A 212 -16.86 16.49 -13.66
CA ASP A 212 -18.07 17.32 -13.66
C ASP A 212 -19.33 16.48 -13.88
N ALA A 213 -20.50 17.12 -13.79
CA ALA A 213 -21.79 16.45 -14.00
C ALA A 213 -21.94 15.83 -15.41
N GLY A 214 -21.14 16.27 -16.39
CA GLY A 214 -21.10 15.72 -17.75
C GLY A 214 -20.09 14.59 -17.93
N GLY A 215 -19.38 14.18 -16.87
CA GLY A 215 -18.39 13.12 -16.91
C GLY A 215 -16.99 13.55 -17.35
N ALA A 216 -16.77 14.84 -17.64
CA ALA A 216 -15.47 15.36 -18.05
C ALA A 216 -14.58 15.67 -16.84
N PHE A 217 -13.28 15.36 -16.95
CA PHE A 217 -12.31 15.72 -15.92
C PHE A 217 -11.89 17.18 -16.07
N ARG A 218 -12.02 17.95 -14.99
CA ARG A 218 -11.54 19.33 -14.87
C ARG A 218 -10.47 19.41 -13.80
N LEU A 219 -9.48 20.26 -14.03
CA LEU A 219 -8.45 20.55 -13.04
C LEU A 219 -9.10 21.13 -11.78
N VAL A 220 -8.63 20.67 -10.62
CA VAL A 220 -8.99 21.25 -9.33
C VAL A 220 -8.00 22.39 -9.04
N ASP A 221 -8.51 23.47 -8.44
CA ASP A 221 -7.75 24.70 -8.18
C ASP A 221 -6.56 24.47 -7.22
N GLY A 222 -5.57 25.37 -7.29
CA GLY A 222 -4.32 25.31 -6.53
C GLY A 222 -4.46 25.59 -5.04
N ASP A 223 -5.56 26.21 -4.60
CA ASP A 223 -5.89 26.45 -3.19
C ASP A 223 -6.56 25.24 -2.52
N TYR A 224 -6.67 24.10 -3.22
CA TYR A 224 -7.33 22.90 -2.73
C TYR A 224 -6.80 22.39 -1.39
N ARG A 225 -7.72 22.25 -0.43
CA ARG A 225 -7.46 21.64 0.88
C ARG A 225 -8.35 20.42 1.09
N TRP A 226 -7.74 19.30 1.49
CA TRP A 226 -8.45 18.04 1.72
C TRP A 226 -9.58 18.15 2.75
N ASP A 227 -9.36 18.82 3.87
CA ASP A 227 -10.36 18.95 4.95
C ASP A 227 -11.60 19.75 4.51
N GLU A 228 -11.37 20.80 3.72
CA GLU A 228 -12.46 21.61 3.16
C GLU A 228 -13.20 20.84 2.08
N ALA A 229 -12.47 20.20 1.17
CA ALA A 229 -13.04 19.40 0.11
C ALA A 229 -13.91 18.26 0.64
N MET A 230 -13.47 17.58 1.69
CA MET A 230 -14.24 16.53 2.36
C MET A 230 -15.51 17.08 3.00
N ARG A 231 -15.42 18.21 3.71
CA ARG A 231 -16.57 18.87 4.36
C ARG A 231 -17.60 19.38 3.35
N MET A 232 -17.17 19.85 2.19
CA MET A 232 -18.02 20.40 1.14
C MET A 232 -18.50 19.35 0.13
N GLY A 233 -18.04 18.09 0.24
CA GLY A 233 -18.33 17.04 -0.74
C GLY A 233 -17.70 17.30 -2.12
N THR A 234 -16.65 18.12 -2.16
CA THR A 234 -15.94 18.55 -3.35
C THR A 234 -14.55 17.92 -3.39
N GLU A 235 -14.42 16.63 -3.10
CA GLU A 235 -13.14 15.93 -3.19
C GLU A 235 -12.69 15.77 -4.64
N ALA A 236 -11.38 15.72 -4.88
CA ALA A 236 -10.84 15.32 -6.17
C ALA A 236 -11.18 13.85 -6.48
N ASP A 237 -11.31 13.52 -7.76
CA ASP A 237 -11.54 12.14 -8.21
C ASP A 237 -10.26 11.45 -8.68
N VAL A 238 -9.29 12.23 -9.18
CA VAL A 238 -7.99 11.71 -9.58
C VAL A 238 -6.87 12.63 -9.09
N ALA A 239 -5.78 12.02 -8.63
CA ALA A 239 -4.51 12.71 -8.34
C ALA A 239 -3.40 12.13 -9.22
N TYR A 240 -2.60 12.99 -9.84
CA TYR A 240 -1.47 12.58 -10.66
C TYR A 240 -0.16 12.85 -9.90
N LEU A 241 0.63 11.81 -9.68
CA LEU A 241 1.94 11.92 -9.03
C LEU A 241 3.04 11.41 -9.95
N ARG A 242 4.23 12.03 -9.91
CA ARG A 242 5.38 11.65 -10.75
C ARG A 242 6.64 11.44 -9.93
N GLY A 243 7.33 10.34 -10.20
CA GLY A 243 8.68 10.06 -9.71
C GLY A 243 9.56 9.63 -10.89
N GLY A 244 10.41 10.52 -11.38
CA GLY A 244 11.23 10.28 -12.56
C GLY A 244 10.38 9.87 -13.79
N PRO A 245 10.62 8.70 -14.41
CA PRO A 245 9.86 8.25 -15.58
C PRO A 245 8.48 7.66 -15.24
N LEU A 246 8.19 7.42 -13.96
CA LEU A 246 6.94 6.83 -13.52
C LEU A 246 5.93 7.93 -13.17
N THR A 247 4.73 7.83 -13.73
CA THR A 247 3.58 8.63 -13.33
C THR A 247 2.47 7.70 -12.83
N LEU A 248 1.91 7.99 -11.66
CA LEU A 248 0.74 7.33 -11.09
C LEU A 248 -0.48 8.24 -11.26
N ALA A 249 -1.58 7.66 -11.72
CA ALA A 249 -2.91 8.27 -11.67
C ALA A 249 -3.71 7.54 -10.60
N LEU A 250 -3.90 8.18 -9.45
CA LEU A 250 -4.65 7.62 -8.33
C LEU A 250 -6.13 7.96 -8.52
N HIS A 251 -6.97 6.95 -8.73
CA HIS A 251 -8.41 7.11 -8.94
C HIS A 251 -9.18 6.82 -7.65
N ARG A 252 -9.88 7.82 -7.13
CA ARG A 252 -10.81 7.64 -6.01
C ARG A 252 -11.99 6.79 -6.45
N VAL A 253 -12.21 5.68 -5.76
CA VAL A 253 -13.42 4.84 -5.94
C VAL A 253 -14.46 5.05 -4.83
N GLY A 254 -14.10 5.81 -3.79
CA GLY A 254 -14.96 6.10 -2.65
C GLY A 254 -14.77 5.11 -1.49
N ARG A 255 -15.02 5.57 -0.25
CA ARG A 255 -14.68 4.86 1.00
C ARG A 255 -15.48 3.57 1.26
N GLY A 256 -16.52 3.30 0.47
CA GLY A 256 -17.33 2.08 0.55
C GLY A 256 -17.16 1.13 -0.63
N ALA A 257 -16.33 1.48 -1.62
CA ALA A 257 -16.09 0.62 -2.77
C ALA A 257 -15.28 -0.62 -2.34
N ARG A 258 -15.71 -1.79 -2.82
CA ARG A 258 -14.89 -2.99 -2.74
C ARG A 258 -13.80 -2.89 -3.79
N LEU A 259 -12.56 -2.81 -3.35
CA LEU A 259 -11.41 -3.03 -4.23
C LEU A 259 -11.12 -4.52 -4.22
N ASP A 260 -11.34 -5.17 -5.35
CA ASP A 260 -10.93 -6.55 -5.56
C ASP A 260 -9.41 -6.59 -5.42
N GLN A 261 -8.90 -7.23 -4.36
CA GLN A 261 -7.46 -7.29 -4.07
C GLN A 261 -6.69 -8.20 -5.03
N GLU A 262 -7.38 -8.91 -5.92
CA GLU A 262 -6.79 -9.45 -7.15
C GLU A 262 -6.66 -8.30 -8.15
N SER A 263 -5.66 -7.45 -7.93
CA SER A 263 -5.21 -6.54 -8.97
C SER A 263 -4.88 -7.37 -10.21
N ILE A 264 -5.47 -7.02 -11.35
CA ILE A 264 -5.11 -7.62 -12.66
C ILE A 264 -3.60 -7.45 -12.90
N VAL A 265 -3.00 -6.41 -12.31
CA VAL A 265 -1.56 -6.21 -12.27
C VAL A 265 -0.98 -6.94 -11.05
N ASP A 266 -0.16 -7.95 -11.31
CA ASP A 266 0.52 -8.74 -10.27
C ASP A 266 1.46 -7.87 -9.40
N HIS A 267 2.37 -7.13 -10.03
CA HIS A 267 3.25 -6.15 -9.38
C HIS A 267 3.74 -5.08 -10.36
N VAL A 268 4.28 -3.99 -9.82
CA VAL A 268 5.01 -2.95 -10.55
C VAL A 268 6.49 -3.06 -10.19
N SER A 269 7.31 -3.39 -11.18
CA SER A 269 8.76 -3.49 -11.02
C SER A 269 9.45 -2.19 -11.46
N VAL A 270 10.30 -1.66 -10.61
CA VAL A 270 11.13 -0.48 -10.87
C VAL A 270 12.59 -0.77 -10.56
N SER A 271 13.48 -0.13 -11.31
CA SER A 271 14.92 -0.21 -11.06
C SER A 271 15.46 1.13 -10.60
N VAL A 272 16.32 1.09 -9.59
CA VAL A 272 16.94 2.27 -8.97
C VAL A 272 18.46 2.06 -8.81
N ASP A 273 19.20 3.11 -8.54
CA ASP A 273 20.62 2.99 -8.17
C ASP A 273 20.79 2.35 -6.77
N ALA A 274 21.99 1.91 -6.45
CA ALA A 274 22.28 1.18 -5.21
C ALA A 274 22.02 2.00 -3.93
N ALA A 275 22.25 3.32 -3.96
CA ALA A 275 22.03 4.18 -2.78
C ALA A 275 20.53 4.38 -2.53
N THR A 276 19.77 4.63 -3.60
CA THR A 276 18.31 4.69 -3.54
C THR A 276 17.71 3.34 -3.11
N PHE A 277 18.24 2.22 -3.61
CA PHE A 277 17.79 0.89 -3.20
C PHE A 277 18.00 0.63 -1.71
N ALA A 278 19.19 0.93 -1.18
CA ALA A 278 19.49 0.74 0.24
C ALA A 278 18.54 1.56 1.13
N THR A 279 18.26 2.81 0.72
CA THR A 279 17.32 3.71 1.41
C THR A 279 15.90 3.15 1.37
N LEU A 280 15.38 2.82 0.19
CA LEU A 280 14.03 2.27 0.04
C LEU A 280 13.87 0.93 0.76
N LYS A 281 14.85 0.02 0.65
CA LYS A 281 14.83 -1.26 1.37
C LYS A 281 14.82 -1.04 2.88
N GLY A 282 15.59 -0.08 3.39
CA GLY A 282 15.53 0.34 4.79
C GLY A 282 14.13 0.79 5.18
N GLU A 283 13.54 1.73 4.44
CA GLU A 283 12.17 2.22 4.67
C GLU A 283 11.13 1.09 4.64
N VAL A 284 11.23 0.15 3.69
CA VAL A 284 10.33 -1.02 3.60
C VAL A 284 10.40 -1.87 4.86
N LEU A 285 11.61 -2.13 5.36
CA LEU A 285 11.84 -2.99 6.53
C LEU A 285 11.46 -2.29 7.84
N MET A 286 11.50 -0.96 7.88
CA MET A 286 11.24 -0.18 9.10
C MET A 286 9.77 0.24 9.26
N ARG A 287 9.04 0.40 8.14
CA ARG A 287 7.61 0.74 8.09
C ARG A 287 6.73 -0.50 8.26
N PRO A 288 5.46 -0.36 8.66
CA PRO A 288 4.49 -1.46 8.69
C PRO A 288 4.03 -1.81 7.26
N LEU A 289 4.95 -2.13 6.36
CA LEU A 289 4.65 -2.62 5.01
C LEU A 289 4.71 -4.14 4.99
N THR A 290 3.88 -4.76 4.13
CA THR A 290 3.91 -6.21 3.99
C THR A 290 5.04 -6.60 3.04
N VAL A 291 6.16 -7.04 3.60
CA VAL A 291 7.28 -7.58 2.81
C VAL A 291 6.90 -8.96 2.27
N ILE A 292 6.99 -9.12 0.94
CA ILE A 292 6.70 -10.37 0.23
C ILE A 292 8.00 -11.16 0.02
N ALA A 293 9.06 -10.47 -0.43
CA ALA A 293 10.36 -11.06 -0.67
C ALA A 293 11.47 -10.03 -0.45
N THR A 294 12.65 -10.49 -0.05
CA THR A 294 13.85 -9.65 0.09
C THR A 294 15.08 -10.42 -0.36
N GLY A 295 15.94 -9.77 -1.12
CA GLY A 295 17.24 -10.27 -1.56
C GLY A 295 18.28 -9.16 -1.54
N ASP A 296 19.50 -9.47 -1.94
CA ASP A 296 20.62 -8.49 -1.88
C ASP A 296 20.45 -7.34 -2.87
N ALA A 297 19.83 -7.60 -4.02
CA ALA A 297 19.61 -6.63 -5.10
C ALA A 297 18.13 -6.44 -5.48
N SER A 298 17.20 -7.01 -4.69
CA SER A 298 15.77 -6.83 -4.89
C SER A 298 14.99 -6.80 -3.57
N VAL A 299 13.86 -6.09 -3.55
CA VAL A 299 12.88 -6.16 -2.48
C VAL A 299 11.48 -6.07 -3.07
N THR A 300 10.60 -6.97 -2.64
CA THR A 300 9.20 -7.00 -3.04
C THR A 300 8.33 -6.77 -1.81
N PHE A 301 7.43 -5.80 -1.89
CA PHE A 301 6.53 -5.47 -0.79
C PHE A 301 5.18 -5.00 -1.32
N ARG A 302 4.16 -5.08 -0.48
CA ARG A 302 2.83 -4.55 -0.74
C ARG A 302 2.65 -3.24 0.02
N ASP A 303 2.19 -2.21 -0.69
CA ASP A 303 1.89 -0.91 -0.10
C ASP A 303 0.55 -0.90 0.65
N PRO A 304 0.21 0.17 1.39
CA PRO A 304 -1.05 0.25 2.15
C PRO A 304 -2.32 0.22 1.29
N PHE A 305 -2.20 0.40 -0.03
CA PHE A 305 -3.30 0.40 -0.98
C PHE A 305 -3.41 -0.92 -1.75
N GLY A 306 -2.56 -1.89 -1.42
CA GLY A 306 -2.59 -3.24 -1.97
C GLY A 306 -1.78 -3.43 -3.25
N LEU A 307 -1.11 -2.39 -3.76
CA LEU A 307 -0.24 -2.52 -4.93
C LEU A 307 1.08 -3.17 -4.51
N VAL A 308 1.51 -4.17 -5.27
CA VAL A 308 2.79 -4.85 -5.05
C VAL A 308 3.87 -4.13 -5.84
N TRP A 309 4.96 -3.79 -5.16
CA TRP A 309 6.13 -3.16 -5.72
C TRP A 309 7.30 -4.14 -5.68
N GLU A 310 8.01 -4.25 -6.79
CA GLU A 310 9.34 -4.85 -6.84
C GLU A 310 10.34 -3.74 -7.13
N VAL A 311 11.34 -3.58 -6.26
CA VAL A 311 12.44 -2.63 -6.46
C VAL A 311 13.71 -3.42 -6.68
N THR A 312 14.41 -3.14 -7.77
CA THR A 312 15.66 -3.81 -8.17
C THR A 312 16.81 -2.83 -8.28
N VAL A 313 18.03 -3.28 -8.00
CA VAL A 313 19.24 -2.48 -8.24
C VAL A 313 19.62 -2.58 -9.71
N ARG A 314 19.80 -1.43 -10.37
CA ARG A 314 20.52 -1.34 -11.63
C ARG A 314 21.89 -0.74 -11.41
N ALA A 315 22.93 -1.39 -11.92
CA ALA A 315 24.26 -0.80 -11.92
C ALA A 315 24.23 0.52 -12.71
N SER A 316 24.74 1.60 -12.14
CA SER A 316 24.98 2.81 -12.93
C SER A 316 25.99 2.49 -14.01
N ALA A 317 25.62 2.72 -15.27
CA ALA A 317 26.59 2.68 -16.36
C ALA A 317 27.69 3.70 -16.04
N ALA A 318 28.92 3.24 -15.81
CA ALA A 318 30.07 4.11 -15.74
C ALA A 318 30.13 4.89 -17.07
N GLY A 319 29.98 6.21 -17.01
CA GLY A 319 30.15 7.06 -18.19
C GLY A 319 31.57 6.90 -18.75
N PRO A 320 31.76 7.06 -20.07
CA PRO A 320 33.09 7.01 -20.65
C PRO A 320 33.95 8.10 -20.01
N THR A 321 35.08 7.68 -19.43
CA THR A 321 36.16 8.57 -18.99
C THR A 321 36.63 9.39 -20.20
N PRO A 322 36.87 10.70 -20.04
CA PRO A 322 37.26 11.59 -21.14
C PRO A 322 38.58 11.22 -21.80
#